data_AF-X1RAE5-F1
#
_entry.id   AF-X1RAE5-F1
#
_cell.length_a   1.000
_cell.length_b   1.000
_cell.length_c   1.000
_cell.angle_alpha   90.00
_cell.angle_beta   90.00
_cell.angle_gamma   90.00
#
_symmetry.space_group_name_H-M   'P 1'
#
loop_
_entity.id
_entity.type
_entity.pdbx_description
1 polymer ?
#
loop_
_entity_poly.entity_id
_entity_poly.type
_entity_poly.pdbx_seq_one_letter_code
_entity_poly.pdbx_strand_id
1 'polypeptide(L)'
;MGSKVRILDIAIQADQKLNFWLMFWRKNTFNNIDLDVDAFIGMVQLDLATFGKQMGGAGQYYMSIEDVNLDYEDEDETNELHVSLYNADAVPKNAGATGEISVFIKYELRG
;
A
#
# COMPACT_ATOMS: atom_id res chain seq x y z
N MET A 1 -21.17 -4.03 -12.07
CA MET A 1 -21.24 -4.08 -10.59
C MET A 1 -19.81 -4.29 -10.16
N GLY A 2 -19.16 -3.23 -9.67
CA GLY A 2 -17.73 -3.27 -9.33
C GLY A 2 -17.41 -4.36 -8.31
N SER A 3 -16.23 -4.96 -8.44
CA SER A 3 -15.73 -5.94 -7.47
C SER A 3 -15.49 -5.24 -6.14
N LYS A 4 -16.21 -5.68 -5.10
CA LYS A 4 -16.11 -5.14 -3.75
C LYS A 4 -15.30 -6.09 -2.90
N VAL A 5 -14.28 -5.56 -2.24
CA VAL A 5 -13.50 -6.31 -1.25
C VAL A 5 -13.37 -5.49 0.02
N ARG A 6 -13.11 -6.19 1.12
CA ARG A 6 -12.70 -5.56 2.37
C ARG A 6 -11.26 -5.95 2.65
N ILE A 7 -10.40 -4.95 2.80
CA ILE A 7 -9.02 -5.12 3.21
C ILE A 7 -9.00 -5.25 4.73
N LEU A 8 -8.48 -6.37 5.21
CA LEU A 8 -8.46 -6.73 6.61
C LEU A 8 -7.11 -6.38 7.23
N ASP A 9 -6.03 -6.86 6.62
CA ASP A 9 -4.67 -6.70 7.14
C ASP A 9 -3.74 -6.26 6.01
N ILE A 10 -2.76 -5.41 6.33
CA ILE A 10 -1.73 -4.96 5.39
C ILE A 10 -0.37 -5.18 6.04
N ALA A 11 0.56 -5.80 5.31
CA ALA A 11 1.95 -5.91 5.71
C ALA A 11 2.89 -5.36 4.64
N ILE A 12 4.07 -4.95 5.07
CA ILE A 12 5.12 -4.45 4.19
C ILE A 12 6.47 -5.06 4.60
N GLN A 13 7.26 -5.37 3.58
CA GLN A 13 8.62 -5.86 3.68
C GLN A 13 9.51 -5.01 2.78
N ALA A 14 10.64 -4.54 3.29
CA ALA A 14 11.55 -3.67 2.54
C ALA A 14 13.01 -3.83 2.99
N ASP A 15 13.96 -3.58 2.08
CA ASP A 15 15.39 -3.53 2.41
C ASP A 15 15.76 -2.26 3.21
N GLN A 16 15.02 -1.18 2.98
CA GLN A 16 15.23 0.10 3.67
C GLN A 16 14.14 0.35 4.71
N LYS A 17 14.56 0.88 5.85
CA LYS A 17 13.69 1.24 6.97
C LYS A 17 13.10 2.65 6.75
N LEU A 18 12.21 2.78 5.77
CA LEU A 18 11.59 4.05 5.38
C LEU A 18 10.11 4.12 5.79
N ASN A 19 9.58 5.34 5.95
CA ASN A 19 8.17 5.57 6.20
C ASN A 19 7.39 5.70 4.88
N PHE A 20 6.40 4.82 4.67
CA PHE A 20 5.58 4.83 3.46
C PHE A 20 4.11 5.11 3.75
N TRP A 21 3.42 5.66 2.76
CA TRP A 21 1.95 5.69 2.71
C TRP A 21 1.48 4.84 1.55
N LEU A 22 0.60 3.88 1.83
CA LEU A 22 -0.12 3.12 0.82
C LEU A 22 -1.49 3.77 0.63
N MET A 23 -1.72 4.30 -0.57
CA MET A 23 -2.96 4.99 -0.95
C MET A 23 -3.77 4.09 -1.86
N PHE A 24 -5.09 4.07 -1.65
CA PHE A 24 -6.04 3.27 -2.42
C PHE A 24 -6.96 4.16 -3.25
N TRP A 25 -7.19 3.74 -4.49
CA TRP A 25 -7.97 4.47 -5.49
C TRP A 25 -9.05 3.58 -6.09
N ARG A 26 -10.19 4.18 -6.46
CA ARG A 26 -11.29 3.47 -7.13
C ARG A 26 -11.03 3.20 -8.61
N LYS A 27 -10.06 3.91 -9.21
CA LYS A 27 -9.77 3.93 -10.65
C LYS A 27 -8.27 3.96 -10.95
N ASN A 28 -7.89 3.57 -12.16
CA ASN A 28 -6.53 3.62 -12.70
C ASN A 28 -6.25 4.82 -13.60
N THR A 29 -7.27 5.56 -14.03
CA THR A 29 -7.09 6.77 -14.84
C THR A 29 -6.82 7.95 -13.93
N PHE A 30 -5.56 8.38 -13.89
CA PHE A 30 -5.14 9.59 -13.20
C PHE A 30 -4.82 10.67 -14.22
N ASN A 31 -5.49 11.81 -14.16
CA ASN A 31 -5.06 12.98 -14.93
C ASN A 31 -3.91 13.68 -14.18
N ASN A 32 -2.78 13.89 -14.84
CA ASN A 32 -1.63 14.57 -14.21
C ASN A 32 -1.92 16.05 -13.84
N ILE A 33 -3.04 16.62 -14.31
CA ILE A 33 -3.47 18.00 -14.03
C ILE A 33 -4.39 18.07 -12.80
N ASP A 34 -5.08 16.97 -12.46
CA ASP A 34 -5.97 16.86 -11.32
C ASP A 34 -5.79 15.47 -10.72
N LEU A 35 -5.16 15.41 -9.54
CA LEU A 35 -4.94 14.15 -8.84
C LEU A 35 -6.31 13.68 -8.37
N ASP A 36 -7.04 12.93 -9.21
CA ASP A 36 -8.47 12.62 -9.13
C ASP A 36 -8.93 12.29 -7.69
N VAL A 37 -9.18 13.35 -6.90
CA VAL A 37 -9.42 13.26 -5.44
C VAL A 37 -10.71 12.50 -5.20
N ASP A 38 -11.63 12.56 -6.16
CA ASP A 38 -12.90 11.84 -6.16
C ASP A 38 -12.70 10.31 -6.20
N ALA A 39 -11.60 9.82 -6.77
CA ALA A 39 -11.26 8.41 -6.81
C ALA A 39 -10.53 7.94 -5.54
N PHE A 40 -10.12 8.83 -4.64
CA PHE A 40 -9.45 8.46 -3.39
C PHE A 40 -10.41 7.70 -2.45
N ILE A 41 -9.95 6.57 -1.94
CA ILE A 41 -10.68 5.76 -0.95
C ILE A 41 -10.13 6.06 0.44
N GLY A 42 -8.82 6.01 0.59
CA GLY A 42 -8.15 6.10 1.87
C GLY A 42 -6.66 5.80 1.75
N MET A 43 -5.95 5.98 2.85
CA MET A 43 -4.52 5.69 2.93
C MET A 43 -4.15 5.09 4.28
N VAL A 44 -3.15 4.21 4.26
CA VAL A 44 -2.61 3.56 5.45
C VAL A 44 -1.13 3.89 5.56
N GLN A 45 -0.72 4.39 6.72
CA GLN A 45 0.68 4.66 6.99
C GLN A 45 1.41 3.37 7.36
N LEU A 46 2.49 3.09 6.66
CA LEU A 46 3.39 1.96 6.85
C LEU A 46 4.76 2.48 7.29
N ASP A 47 4.82 2.91 8.55
CA ASP A 47 6.01 3.50 9.16
C ASP A 47 7.03 2.44 9.60
N LEU A 48 7.77 1.86 8.64
CA LEU A 48 8.87 0.95 8.96
C LEU A 48 9.97 1.68 9.71
N ALA A 49 10.23 2.96 9.41
CA ALA A 49 11.29 3.76 10.06
C ALA A 49 11.17 3.70 11.58
N THR A 50 9.95 3.83 12.12
CA THR A 50 9.68 3.75 13.55
C THR A 50 9.42 2.32 14.01
N PHE A 51 8.50 1.59 13.37
CA PHE A 51 7.94 0.34 13.91
C PHE A 51 8.45 -0.94 13.24
N GLY A 52 9.22 -0.81 12.16
CA GLY A 52 9.75 -1.94 11.40
C GLY A 52 10.71 -2.80 12.22
N LYS A 53 10.51 -4.11 12.15
CA LYS A 53 11.36 -5.12 12.81
C LYS A 53 12.27 -5.76 11.77
N GLN A 54 13.56 -5.86 12.07
CA GLN A 54 14.50 -6.53 11.18
C GLN A 54 14.36 -8.05 11.31
N MET A 55 14.18 -8.74 10.19
CA MET A 55 14.10 -10.18 10.13
C MET A 55 15.53 -10.77 10.19
N GLY A 56 15.83 -11.47 11.28
CA GLY A 56 17.13 -12.10 11.50
C GLY A 56 17.49 -13.07 10.37
N GLY A 57 18.71 -12.93 9.83
CA GLY A 57 19.22 -13.77 8.74
C GLY A 57 18.91 -13.28 7.32
N ALA A 58 17.86 -12.47 7.13
CA ALA A 58 17.50 -11.89 5.83
C ALA A 58 17.89 -10.41 5.70
N GLY A 59 17.99 -9.68 6.81
CA GLY A 59 18.38 -8.27 6.85
C GLY A 59 17.26 -7.28 6.48
N GLN A 60 16.15 -7.77 5.93
CA GLN A 60 14.97 -6.99 5.56
C GLN A 60 14.13 -6.59 6.77
N TYR A 61 13.41 -5.48 6.62
CA TYR A 61 12.50 -4.94 7.62
C TYR A 61 11.07 -5.34 7.29
N TYR A 62 10.32 -5.71 8.32
CA TYR A 62 8.92 -6.11 8.21
C TYR A 62 8.06 -5.36 9.23
N MET A 63 6.84 -5.00 8.82
CA MET A 63 5.76 -4.60 9.72
C MET A 63 4.41 -5.02 9.15
N SER A 64 3.42 -5.16 10.03
CA SER A 64 2.03 -5.40 9.67
C SER A 64 1.10 -4.52 10.48
N ILE A 65 -0.02 -4.15 9.87
CA ILE A 65 -1.16 -3.49 10.47
C ILE A 65 -2.34 -4.43 10.29
N GLU A 66 -2.89 -4.86 11.42
CA GLU A 66 -4.06 -5.71 11.50
C GLU A 66 -5.31 -4.84 11.68
N ASP A 67 -6.48 -5.39 11.38
CA ASP A 67 -7.78 -4.74 11.60
C ASP A 67 -7.97 -3.40 10.86
N VAL A 68 -7.37 -3.26 9.67
CA VAL A 68 -7.49 -2.08 8.79
C VAL A 68 -8.96 -1.82 8.41
N ASN A 69 -9.72 -2.88 8.12
CA ASN A 69 -11.15 -2.84 7.81
C ASN A 69 -11.55 -1.79 6.74
N LEU A 70 -10.74 -1.65 5.68
CA LEU A 70 -10.98 -0.70 4.60
C LEU A 70 -11.83 -1.35 3.50
N ASP A 71 -13.00 -0.79 3.23
CA ASP A 71 -13.83 -1.21 2.09
C ASP A 71 -13.27 -0.63 0.78
N TYR A 72 -13.06 -1.50 -0.21
CA TYR A 72 -12.55 -1.17 -1.54
C TYR A 72 -13.57 -1.57 -2.62
N GLU A 73 -13.71 -0.71 -3.62
CA GLU A 73 -14.53 -0.94 -4.81
C GLU A 73 -13.72 -0.53 -6.05
N ASP A 74 -13.60 -1.45 -6.99
CA ASP A 74 -13.03 -1.16 -8.31
C ASP A 74 -14.13 -0.63 -9.24
N GLU A 75 -14.10 0.67 -9.51
CA GLU A 75 -15.06 1.32 -10.40
C GLU A 75 -14.72 1.11 -11.89
N ASP A 76 -13.51 0.67 -12.20
CA ASP A 76 -13.09 0.39 -13.59
C ASP A 76 -13.38 -1.07 -14.02
N GLU A 77 -13.91 -1.90 -13.11
CA GLU A 77 -14.26 -3.30 -13.35
C GLU A 77 -13.09 -4.17 -13.88
N THR A 78 -11.86 -3.79 -13.53
CA THR A 78 -10.61 -4.48 -13.87
C THR A 78 -10.35 -5.73 -13.02
N ASN A 79 -10.94 -5.81 -11.83
CA ASN A 79 -10.59 -6.77 -10.78
C ASN A 79 -9.16 -6.59 -10.24
N GLU A 80 -8.64 -5.37 -10.29
CA GLU A 80 -7.33 -5.01 -9.77
C GLU A 80 -7.45 -4.04 -8.58
N LEU A 81 -6.39 -3.99 -7.76
CA LEU A 81 -6.24 -2.98 -6.72
C LEU A 81 -5.43 -1.81 -7.27
N HIS A 82 -6.02 -0.64 -7.34
CA HIS A 82 -5.33 0.58 -7.76
C HIS A 82 -4.68 1.23 -6.53
N VAL A 83 -3.34 1.18 -6.47
CA VAL A 83 -2.58 1.65 -5.32
C VAL A 83 -1.40 2.52 -5.70
N SER A 84 -1.10 3.50 -4.85
CA SER A 84 0.13 4.28 -4.89
C SER A 84 0.93 4.09 -3.62
N LEU A 85 2.24 3.94 -3.74
CA LEU A 85 3.15 3.91 -2.60
C LEU A 85 3.98 5.19 -2.56
N TYR A 86 3.78 5.99 -1.54
CA TYR A 86 4.46 7.27 -1.33
C TYR A 86 5.52 7.15 -0.24
N ASN A 87 6.76 7.56 -0.52
CA ASN A 87 7.81 7.67 0.48
C ASN A 87 7.69 9.03 1.19
N ALA A 88 7.44 9.01 2.51
CA ALA A 88 7.32 10.21 3.32
C ALA A 88 8.66 10.70 3.89
N ASP A 89 9.72 9.90 3.78
CA ASP A 89 11.04 10.29 4.27
C ASP A 89 11.78 11.19 3.29
N ALA A 90 12.60 12.09 3.84
CA ALA A 90 13.54 12.90 3.04
C ALA A 90 14.63 12.03 2.38
N VAL A 91 14.89 10.83 2.93
CA VAL A 91 15.83 9.87 2.35
C VAL A 91 15.15 9.18 1.17
N PRO A 92 15.76 9.21 -0.03
CA PRO A 92 15.19 8.53 -1.18
C PRO A 92 15.26 7.00 -1.01
N LYS A 93 14.25 6.32 -1.55
CA LYS A 93 14.30 4.89 -1.81
C LYS A 93 15.40 4.61 -2.85
N ASN A 94 16.20 3.58 -2.60
CA ASN A 94 17.19 3.07 -3.53
C ASN A 94 16.51 2.49 -4.78
N ALA A 95 17.21 2.52 -5.90
CA ALA A 95 16.80 1.83 -7.10
C ALA A 95 17.31 0.38 -7.12
N GLY A 96 16.60 -0.50 -7.83
CA GLY A 96 17.00 -1.89 -8.02
C GLY A 96 16.81 -2.76 -6.78
N ALA A 97 17.60 -3.83 -6.70
CA ALA A 97 17.43 -4.90 -5.70
C ALA A 97 17.65 -4.48 -4.24
N THR A 98 18.29 -3.34 -3.98
CA THR A 98 18.54 -2.83 -2.61
C THR A 98 17.46 -1.85 -2.14
N GLY A 99 16.46 -1.62 -2.96
CA GLY A 99 15.26 -0.87 -2.62
C GLY A 99 14.03 -1.70 -2.92
N GLU A 100 14.07 -3.03 -2.91
CA GLU A 100 12.86 -3.81 -3.15
C GLU A 100 11.85 -3.57 -2.02
N ILE A 101 10.57 -3.49 -2.38
CA ILE A 101 9.46 -3.37 -1.43
C ILE A 101 8.38 -4.36 -1.85
N SER A 102 7.92 -5.17 -0.91
CA SER A 102 6.75 -6.03 -1.08
C SER A 102 5.65 -5.59 -0.13
N VAL A 103 4.43 -5.48 -0.66
CA VAL A 103 3.23 -5.19 0.12
C VAL A 103 2.32 -6.40 0.04
N PHE A 104 1.85 -6.86 1.20
CA PHE A 104 0.94 -8.00 1.33
C PHE A 104 -0.40 -7.48 1.82
N ILE A 105 -1.46 -7.82 1.10
CA ILE A 105 -2.83 -7.38 1.40
C ILE A 105 -3.67 -8.62 1.63
N LYS A 106 -4.22 -8.75 2.84
CA LYS A 106 -5.24 -9.75 3.13
C LYS A 106 -6.60 -9.11 2.98
N TYR A 107 -7.46 -9.74 2.20
CA TYR A 107 -8.78 -9.24 1.90
C TYR A 107 -9.82 -10.35 1.91
N GLU A 108 -11.09 -9.96 2.01
CA GLU A 108 -12.25 -10.82 1.79
C GLU A 108 -13.15 -10.21 0.69
N LEU A 109 -13.86 -11.08 -0.02
CA LEU A 109 -14.86 -10.64 -0.98
C LEU A 109 -16.10 -10.10 -0.25
N ARG A 110 -16.64 -8.98 -0.72
CA ARG A 110 -17.94 -8.48 -0.30
C ARG A 110 -18.97 -8.71 -1.39
N GLY A 111 -20.03 -9.42 -1.03
CA GLY A 111 -21.21 -9.68 -1.88
C GLY A 111 -22.18 -8.51 -1.93
#